data_AF-A0A937WVJ1-F1
#
_entry.id   AF-A0A937WVJ1-F1
#
_cell.length_a   1.000
_cell.length_b   1.000
_cell.length_c   1.000
_cell.angle_alpha   90.00
_cell.angle_beta   90.00
_cell.angle_gamma   90.00
#
_symmetry.space_group_name_H-M   'P 1'
#
loop_
_entity.id
_entity.type
_entity.pdbx_description
1 polymer ?
#
loop_
_entity_poly.entity_id
_entity_poly.type
_entity_poly.pdbx_seq_one_letter_code
_entity_poly.pdbx_strand_id
1 'polypeptide(L)'
;MESLRSHVTASNNILERKIEDLGIVIRKRAVATGQNQRFHIDMTVAEALALHPQASTVMAQFHLGGCSSCSISESHILGPAAESYGVDIDRLLAALNNLLDGGDIPEKQPRPEGLLTIEAITS
;
A
#
# COMPACT_ATOMS: atom_id res chain seq x y z
N MET A 1 -25.88 27.15 -24.97
CA MET A 1 -24.78 26.18 -24.71
C MET A 1 -24.97 25.43 -23.38
N GLU A 2 -25.94 25.78 -22.53
CA GLU A 2 -26.16 25.08 -21.25
C GLU A 2 -26.63 23.62 -21.37
N SER A 3 -27.41 23.27 -22.40
CA SER A 3 -27.94 21.91 -22.55
C SER A 3 -26.83 20.86 -22.75
N LEU A 4 -25.79 21.20 -23.52
CA LEU A 4 -24.64 20.30 -23.75
C LEU A 4 -23.80 20.15 -22.47
N ARG A 5 -23.58 21.24 -21.73
CA ARG A 5 -22.82 21.23 -20.47
C ARG A 5 -23.52 20.38 -19.42
N SER A 6 -24.83 20.54 -19.26
CA SER A 6 -25.66 19.74 -18.35
C SER A 6 -25.60 18.25 -18.69
N HIS A 7 -25.65 17.91 -19.99
CA HIS A 7 -25.59 16.53 -20.45
C HIS A 7 -24.23 15.87 -20.15
N VAL A 8 -23.14 16.60 -20.35
CA VAL A 8 -21.78 16.13 -20.05
C VAL A 8 -21.61 15.93 -18.54
N THR A 9 -22.03 16.89 -17.71
CA THR A 9 -21.95 16.75 -16.25
C THR A 9 -22.76 15.57 -15.72
N ALA A 10 -23.98 15.37 -16.24
CA ALA A 10 -24.80 14.22 -15.86
C ALA A 10 -24.12 12.90 -16.24
N SER A 11 -23.54 12.83 -17.44
CA SER A 11 -22.81 11.65 -17.91
C SER A 11 -21.58 11.35 -17.04
N ASN A 12 -20.82 12.38 -16.67
CA ASN A 12 -19.63 12.23 -15.81
C ASN A 12 -19.99 11.71 -14.42
N ASN A 13 -21.04 12.24 -13.78
CA ASN A 13 -21.47 11.76 -12.46
C ASN A 13 -21.93 10.28 -12.51
N ILE A 14 -22.54 9.86 -13.62
CA ILE A 14 -22.95 8.46 -13.81
C ILE A 14 -21.71 7.56 -13.98
N LEU A 15 -20.70 8.03 -14.70
CA LEU A 15 -19.42 7.33 -14.86
C LEU A 15 -18.71 7.17 -13.51
N GLU A 16 -18.62 8.23 -12.71
CA GLU A 16 -18.00 8.18 -11.37
C GLU A 16 -18.69 7.17 -10.46
N ARG A 17 -20.03 7.16 -10.43
CA ARG A 17 -20.79 6.15 -9.66
C ARG A 17 -20.55 4.71 -10.13
N LYS A 18 -20.45 4.48 -11.44
CA LYS A 18 -20.17 3.15 -11.99
C LYS A 18 -18.75 2.69 -11.66
N ILE A 19 -17.78 3.60 -11.66
CA ILE A 19 -16.40 3.29 -11.25
C ILE A 19 -16.38 2.86 -9.79
N GLU A 20 -17.12 3.55 -8.91
CA GLU A 20 -17.24 3.18 -7.50
C GLU A 20 -17.89 1.80 -7.31
N ASP A 21 -19.01 1.53 -8.00
CA ASP A 21 -19.70 0.23 -7.95
C ASP A 21 -18.81 -0.92 -8.45
N LEU A 22 -18.12 -0.71 -9.59
CA LEU A 22 -17.15 -1.67 -10.12
C LEU A 22 -16.02 -1.94 -9.12
N GLY A 23 -15.49 -0.90 -8.46
CA GLY A 23 -14.47 -1.04 -7.42
C GLY A 23 -14.93 -1.86 -6.21
N ILE A 24 -16.20 -1.75 -5.82
CA ILE A 24 -16.79 -2.56 -4.75
C ILE A 24 -16.97 -4.02 -5.20
N VAL A 25 -17.44 -4.26 -6.43
CA VAL A 25 -17.66 -5.60 -6.96
C VAL A 25 -16.34 -6.37 -7.14
N ILE A 26 -15.29 -5.72 -7.64
CA ILE A 26 -13.96 -6.32 -7.77
C ILE A 26 -13.43 -6.73 -6.38
N ARG A 27 -13.52 -5.85 -5.38
CA ARG A 27 -13.12 -6.15 -3.99
C ARG A 27 -13.94 -7.29 -3.37
N LYS A 28 -15.25 -7.38 -3.61
CA LYS A 28 -16.07 -8.49 -3.10
C LYS A 28 -15.74 -9.84 -3.75
N ARG A 29 -15.51 -9.87 -5.06
CA ARG A 29 -15.12 -11.11 -5.78
C ARG A 29 -13.71 -11.56 -5.41
N ALA A 30 -12.79 -10.63 -5.20
CA ALA A 30 -11.46 -10.86 -4.67
C ALA A 30 -11.51 -11.62 -3.34
N VAL A 31 -12.36 -11.17 -2.41
CA VAL A 31 -12.58 -11.84 -1.12
C VAL A 31 -13.26 -13.20 -1.27
N ALA A 32 -14.27 -13.34 -2.15
CA ALA A 32 -15.06 -14.56 -2.31
C ALA A 32 -14.32 -15.72 -3.02
N THR A 33 -13.32 -15.42 -3.84
CA THR A 33 -12.61 -16.44 -4.63
C THR A 33 -11.31 -16.92 -4.01
N GLY A 34 -10.82 -16.28 -2.94
CA GLY A 34 -9.51 -16.58 -2.33
C GLY A 34 -8.30 -16.30 -3.24
N GLN A 35 -8.54 -15.93 -4.51
CA GLN A 35 -7.53 -15.69 -5.55
C GLN A 35 -6.96 -14.28 -5.53
N ASN A 36 -7.18 -13.52 -4.46
CA ASN A 36 -6.86 -12.10 -4.44
C ASN A 36 -6.62 -11.54 -3.02
N GLN A 37 -6.09 -12.38 -2.13
CA GLN A 37 -5.57 -11.95 -0.83
C GLN A 37 -4.09 -11.57 -0.94
N ARG A 38 -3.67 -11.03 -2.09
CA ARG A 38 -2.32 -10.52 -2.28
C ARG A 38 -2.19 -9.15 -1.62
N PHE A 39 -1.04 -8.92 -1.02
CA PHE A 39 -0.68 -7.61 -0.48
C PHE A 39 -0.58 -6.60 -1.63
N HIS A 40 -1.12 -5.40 -1.43
CA HIS A 40 -1.12 -4.31 -2.41
C HIS A 40 -0.88 -2.95 -1.75
N ILE A 41 -0.48 -1.96 -2.55
CA ILE A 41 0.00 -0.66 -2.08
C ILE A 41 -1.05 0.19 -1.33
N ASP A 42 -2.32 0.08 -1.72
CA ASP A 42 -3.42 0.88 -1.17
C ASP A 42 -4.02 0.30 0.12
N MET A 43 -3.54 -0.87 0.58
CA MET A 43 -4.09 -1.50 1.77
C MET A 43 -3.54 -0.87 3.06
N THR A 44 -4.36 -0.92 4.09
CA THR A 44 -3.93 -0.52 5.43
C THR A 44 -3.01 -1.57 6.06
N VAL A 45 -2.19 -1.14 7.03
CA VAL A 45 -1.40 -2.04 7.87
C VAL A 45 -2.33 -3.03 8.60
N ALA A 46 -3.49 -2.58 9.08
CA ALA A 46 -4.51 -3.45 9.67
C ALA A 46 -4.97 -4.55 8.72
N GLU A 47 -5.27 -4.21 7.47
CA GLU A 47 -5.69 -5.19 6.45
C GLU A 47 -4.57 -6.17 6.12
N ALA A 48 -3.33 -5.70 6.03
CA ALA A 48 -2.18 -6.55 5.81
C ALA A 48 -1.96 -7.55 6.97
N LEU A 49 -2.10 -7.10 8.22
CA LEU A 49 -2.03 -7.98 9.39
C LEU A 49 -3.20 -8.97 9.47
N ALA A 50 -4.38 -8.56 9.02
CA ALA A 50 -5.55 -9.43 8.92
C ALA A 50 -5.38 -10.52 7.85
N LEU A 51 -4.61 -10.25 6.79
CA LEU A 51 -4.29 -11.24 5.76
C LEU A 51 -3.29 -12.28 6.24
N HIS A 52 -2.21 -11.85 6.92
CA HIS A 52 -1.21 -12.79 7.42
C HIS A 52 -0.53 -12.29 8.70
N PRO A 53 -0.50 -13.09 9.79
CA PRO A 53 0.12 -12.65 11.05
C PRO A 53 1.64 -12.41 10.91
N GLN A 54 2.33 -13.12 10.02
CA GLN A 54 3.77 -12.87 9.76
C GLN A 54 4.04 -11.62 8.91
N ALA A 55 3.01 -10.93 8.42
CA ALA A 55 3.19 -9.66 7.72
C ALA A 55 3.87 -8.63 8.63
N SER A 56 3.56 -8.64 9.94
CA SER A 56 4.24 -7.83 10.96
C SER A 56 5.76 -8.04 10.96
N THR A 57 6.20 -9.30 10.85
CA THR A 57 7.62 -9.66 10.82
C THR A 57 8.31 -9.18 9.56
N VAL A 58 7.63 -9.23 8.41
CA VAL A 58 8.17 -8.68 7.16
C VAL A 58 8.28 -7.16 7.26
N MET A 59 7.21 -6.47 7.64
CA MET A 59 7.22 -5.00 7.76
C MET A 59 8.31 -4.51 8.75
N ALA A 60 8.51 -5.23 9.86
CA ALA A 60 9.58 -4.95 10.82
C ALA A 60 10.99 -5.06 10.23
N GLN A 61 11.22 -5.98 9.28
CA GLN A 61 12.49 -6.09 8.55
C GLN A 61 12.73 -4.92 7.60
N PHE A 62 11.66 -4.30 7.10
CA PHE A 62 11.70 -3.08 6.30
C PHE A 62 11.64 -1.81 7.16
N HIS A 63 11.78 -1.91 8.49
CA HIS A 63 11.64 -0.79 9.43
C HIS A 63 10.26 -0.11 9.43
N LEU A 64 9.25 -0.72 8.81
CA LEU A 64 7.84 -0.32 8.89
C LEU A 64 7.21 -0.96 10.14
N GLY A 65 7.47 -0.37 11.31
CA GLY A 65 6.91 -0.85 12.59
C GLY A 65 7.64 -2.06 13.14
N GLY A 66 8.11 -1.97 14.39
CA GLY A 66 8.94 -3.00 15.00
C GLY A 66 9.91 -2.49 16.06
N CYS A 67 10.03 -1.18 16.23
CA CYS A 67 10.70 -0.57 17.39
C CYS A 67 9.67 0.13 18.27
N SER A 68 9.91 0.15 19.58
CA SER A 68 9.08 0.77 20.63
C SER A 68 8.82 2.27 20.43
N SER A 69 9.37 2.88 19.37
CA SER A 69 9.26 4.28 19.01
C SER A 69 8.74 4.53 17.58
N CYS A 70 8.40 3.48 16.82
CA CYS A 70 7.85 3.59 15.46
C CYS A 70 6.33 3.70 15.53
N SER A 71 5.80 4.93 15.42
CA SER A 71 4.37 5.23 15.39
C SER A 71 3.70 4.86 14.06
N ILE A 72 3.87 3.63 13.57
CA ILE A 72 3.03 3.15 12.48
C ILE A 72 1.71 2.65 13.07
N SER A 73 0.69 3.50 12.96
CA SER A 73 -0.68 3.13 13.33
C SER A 73 -1.27 2.14 12.34
N GLU A 74 -2.13 1.25 12.82
CA GLU A 74 -2.88 0.28 12.01
C GLU A 74 -3.70 0.92 10.86
N SER A 75 -4.03 2.21 10.99
CA SER A 75 -4.71 3.03 9.98
C SER A 75 -3.81 3.57 8.86
N HIS A 76 -2.49 3.39 8.92
CA HIS A 76 -1.61 3.81 7.84
C HIS A 76 -1.78 2.93 6.59
N ILE A 77 -1.69 3.55 5.42
CA ILE A 77 -1.65 2.87 4.12
C ILE A 77 -0.20 2.47 3.81
N LEU A 78 0.02 1.23 3.35
CA LEU A 78 1.37 0.67 3.13
C LEU A 78 2.22 1.51 2.17
N GLY A 79 1.66 1.97 1.06
CA GLY A 79 2.37 2.78 0.06
C GLY A 79 3.00 4.06 0.61
N PRO A 80 2.20 5.04 1.08
CA PRO A 80 2.72 6.28 1.62
C PRO A 80 3.55 6.08 2.89
N ALA A 81 3.27 5.04 3.68
CA ALA A 81 4.13 4.67 4.80
C ALA A 81 5.52 4.23 4.30
N ALA A 82 5.59 3.32 3.33
CA ALA A 82 6.86 2.85 2.77
C ALA A 82 7.67 4.00 2.17
N GLU A 83 7.02 4.89 1.41
CA GLU A 83 7.66 6.09 0.85
C GLU A 83 8.22 7.01 1.95
N SER A 84 7.45 7.28 3.01
CA SER A 84 7.89 8.12 4.13
C SER A 84 9.10 7.55 4.87
N TYR A 85 9.25 6.23 4.89
CA TYR A 85 10.39 5.55 5.51
C TYR A 85 11.53 5.25 4.52
N GLY A 86 11.43 5.67 3.25
CA GLY A 86 12.44 5.39 2.23
C GLY A 86 12.54 3.91 1.84
N VAL A 87 11.45 3.17 2.00
CA VAL A 87 11.33 1.75 1.69
C VAL A 87 10.80 1.57 0.28
N ASP A 88 11.44 0.67 -0.46
CA ASP A 88 10.98 0.29 -1.79
C ASP A 88 9.68 -0.55 -1.68
N ILE A 89 8.57 0.07 -2.06
CA ILE A 89 7.23 -0.53 -1.92
C ILE A 89 7.05 -1.78 -2.75
N ASP A 90 7.69 -1.88 -3.93
CA ASP A 90 7.61 -3.05 -4.80
C ASP A 90 8.27 -4.26 -4.12
N ARG A 91 9.46 -4.06 -3.53
CA ARG A 91 10.14 -5.08 -2.72
C ARG A 91 9.37 -5.48 -1.47
N LEU A 92 8.77 -4.51 -0.77
CA LEU A 92 7.94 -4.80 0.40
C LEU A 92 6.75 -5.70 0.01
N LEU A 93 6.04 -5.34 -1.05
CA LEU A 93 4.91 -6.12 -1.55
C LEU A 93 5.35 -7.49 -2.07
N ALA A 94 6.50 -7.59 -2.72
CA ALA A 94 7.06 -8.87 -3.14
C ALA A 94 7.35 -9.78 -1.94
N ALA A 95 8.00 -9.26 -0.89
CA ALA A 95 8.30 -10.01 0.33
C ALA A 95 7.03 -10.45 1.07
N LEU A 96 6.03 -9.56 1.16
CA LEU A 96 4.74 -9.86 1.78
C LEU A 96 3.97 -10.93 0.99
N ASN A 97 3.93 -10.80 -0.35
CA ASN A 97 3.27 -11.78 -1.20
C ASN A 97 4.00 -13.13 -1.23
N ASN A 98 5.30 -13.16 -0.97
CA ASN A 98 6.06 -14.40 -0.84
C ASN A 98 5.59 -15.24 0.36
N LEU A 99 5.14 -14.60 1.45
CA LEU A 99 4.55 -15.30 2.60
C LEU A 99 3.30 -16.10 2.19
N LEU A 100 2.52 -15.59 1.25
CA LEU A 100 1.30 -16.25 0.77
C LEU A 100 1.59 -17.42 -0.17
N ASP A 101 2.75 -17.39 -0.84
CA ASP A 101 3.21 -18.44 -1.75
C ASP A 101 3.91 -19.59 -1.00
N GLY A 102 4.15 -19.44 0.31
CA GLY A 102 4.90 -20.40 1.13
C GLY A 102 6.43 -20.26 0.97
N GLY A 103 6.90 -19.14 0.43
CA GLY A 103 8.31 -18.83 0.28
C GLY A 103 8.95 -18.32 1.58
N ASP A 104 10.24 -18.59 1.74
CA ASP A 104 11.05 -18.11 2.87
C ASP A 104 11.21 -16.58 2.84
N ILE A 105 11.37 -15.96 4.01
CA ILE A 105 11.37 -14.50 4.14
C ILE A 105 12.67 -13.96 3.53
N PRO A 106 12.63 -13.10 2.49
CA PRO A 106 13.84 -12.65 1.83
C PRO A 106 14.74 -11.89 2.81
N GLU A 107 15.98 -12.35 2.91
CA GLU A 107 16.97 -11.89 3.89
C GLU A 107 17.29 -10.39 3.73
N LYS A 108 16.95 -9.65 4.80
CA LYS A 108 17.40 -8.33 5.28
C LYS A 108 17.92 -7.31 4.24
N GLN A 109 17.24 -6.17 4.18
CA GLN A 109 17.67 -5.00 3.39
C GLN A 109 19.05 -4.47 3.86
N PRO A 110 20.02 -4.21 2.96
CA PRO A 110 21.17 -3.38 3.30
C PRO A 110 20.68 -1.95 3.55
N ARG A 111 21.09 -1.34 4.68
CA ARG A 111 20.76 0.05 5.01
C ARG A 111 21.15 0.95 3.82
N PRO A 112 20.28 1.88 3.38
CA PRO A 112 20.73 2.96 2.52
C PRO A 112 21.65 3.88 3.33
N GLU A 113 22.96 3.69 3.19
CA GLU A 113 23.94 4.70 3.58
C GLU A 113 23.83 5.85 2.59
N GLY A 114 23.35 7.01 3.05
CA GLY A 114 23.47 8.27 2.32
C GLY A 114 22.16 8.95 1.95
N LEU A 115 21.38 9.37 2.94
CA LEU A 115 20.64 10.62 2.79
C LEU A 115 21.64 11.75 3.07
N LEU A 116 22.34 12.22 2.03
CA LEU A 116 23.21 13.38 2.14
C LEU A 116 22.36 14.58 2.59
N THR A 117 22.72 15.10 3.76
CA THR A 117 22.31 16.40 4.29
C THR A 117 22.40 17.46 3.20
N ILE A 118 21.26 18.01 2.79
CA ILE A 118 21.21 19.22 1.98
C ILE A 118 21.36 20.41 2.94
N GLU A 119 22.57 20.66 3.41
CA GLU A 119 22.89 21.93 4.08
C GLU A 119 24.06 22.61 3.36
N ALA A 120 23.89 23.92 3.16
CA ALA A 120 24.85 24.89 2.64
C ALA A 120 25.07 24.93 1.12
N ILE A 121 24.07 25.48 0.40
CA ILE A 121 24.36 26.40 -0.72
C ILE A 121 23.59 27.69 -0.46
N THR A 122 24.20 28.62 0.28
CA THR A 122 23.97 30.05 0.17
C THR A 122 25.25 30.74 0.62
N SER A 123 25.70 31.62 -0.27
CA SER A 123 26.98 32.31 -0.41
C SER A 123 27.44 33.14 0.78
#